data_AF-A0A5M4BBM4-F1
#
_entry.id   AF-A0A5M4BBM4-F1
#
_cell.length_a   1.000
_cell.length_b   1.000
_cell.length_c   1.000
_cell.angle_alpha   90.00
_cell.angle_beta   90.00
_cell.angle_gamma   90.00
#
_symmetry.space_group_name_H-M   'P 1'
#
loop_
_entity.id
_entity.type
_entity.pdbx_description
1 polymer ?
#
loop_
_entity_poly.entity_id
_entity_poly.type
_entity_poly.pdbx_seq_one_letter_code
_entity_poly.pdbx_strand_id
1 'polypeptide(L)'
;MSRLIEYIDVLKLDNFLQTLTFEERLQLSQYRAGRTDSVPQKVEKLQRWIDKSRWKSPELKISQDREVLWFDLEKQIFQPLKNHPLYKQRVYI
;
A
#
# COMPACT_ATOMS: atom_id res chain seq x y z
N MET A 1 4.41 -18.43 -5.27
CA MET A 1 4.85 -17.07 -4.87
C MET A 1 5.35 -17.14 -3.44
N SER A 2 6.34 -16.33 -3.06
CA SER A 2 6.80 -16.27 -1.66
C SER A 2 5.79 -15.48 -0.83
N ARG A 3 5.39 -15.99 0.34
CA ARG A 3 4.55 -15.23 1.30
C ARG A 3 5.15 -13.87 1.67
N LEU A 4 6.48 -13.72 1.53
CA LEU A 4 7.18 -12.46 1.76
C LEU A 4 6.74 -11.34 0.81
N ILE A 5 6.31 -11.66 -0.42
CA ILE A 5 5.92 -10.65 -1.43
C ILE A 5 4.41 -10.52 -1.61
N GLU A 6 3.62 -11.43 -1.02
CA GLU A 6 2.16 -11.34 -1.07
C GLU A 6 1.66 -10.07 -0.38
N TYR A 7 0.64 -9.45 -0.98
CA TYR A 7 0.01 -8.22 -0.49
C TYR A 7 0.96 -7.02 -0.32
N ILE A 8 2.16 -7.06 -0.91
CA ILE A 8 3.09 -5.93 -0.85
C ILE A 8 2.46 -4.69 -1.49
N ASP A 9 1.70 -4.86 -2.58
CA ASP A 9 1.02 -3.76 -3.25
C ASP A 9 -0.15 -3.22 -2.43
N VAL A 10 -0.77 -4.02 -1.56
CA VAL A 10 -1.74 -3.52 -0.57
C VAL A 10 -1.06 -2.58 0.41
N LEU A 11 0.11 -2.94 0.93
CA LEU A 11 0.88 -2.06 1.82
C LEU A 11 1.33 -0.78 1.10
N LYS A 12 1.75 -0.87 -0.16
CA LYS A 12 2.10 0.32 -0.95
C LYS A 12 0.88 1.20 -1.19
N LEU A 13 -0.27 0.62 -1.55
CA LEU A 13 -1.52 1.35 -1.73
C LEU A 13 -1.97 2.03 -0.43
N ASP A 14 -1.83 1.35 0.71
CA ASP A 14 -2.22 1.86 2.02
C ASP A 14 -1.34 3.02 2.52
N ASN A 15 -0.14 3.24 1.97
CA ASN A 15 0.61 4.49 2.20
C ASN A 15 -0.19 5.72 1.72
N PHE A 16 -0.95 5.58 0.63
CA PHE A 16 -1.79 6.65 0.09
C PHE A 16 -3.14 6.72 0.81
N LEU A 17 -3.84 5.58 0.89
CA LEU A 17 -5.23 5.54 1.38
C LEU A 17 -5.33 5.71 2.90
N GLN A 18 -4.34 5.20 3.66
CA GLN A 18 -4.33 5.18 5.13
C GLN A 18 -5.59 4.55 5.71
N THR A 19 -6.02 3.42 5.14
CA THR A 19 -7.30 2.77 5.48
C THR A 19 -7.14 1.57 6.42
N LEU A 20 -5.98 0.92 6.41
CA LEU A 20 -5.67 -0.15 7.35
C LEU A 20 -5.39 0.44 8.75
N THR A 21 -5.93 -0.19 9.78
CA THR A 21 -5.53 0.12 11.16
C THR A 21 -4.12 -0.40 11.43
N PHE A 22 -3.54 0.03 12.55
CA PHE A 22 -2.24 -0.48 13.00
C PHE A 22 -2.27 -2.00 13.19
N GLU A 23 -3.34 -2.54 13.77
CA GLU A 23 -3.54 -3.97 14.03
C GLU A 23 -3.63 -4.75 12.71
N GLU A 24 -4.37 -4.24 11.72
CA GLU A 24 -4.46 -4.86 10.39
C GLU A 24 -3.08 -4.90 9.69
N ARG A 25 -2.30 -3.82 9.79
CA ARG A 25 -0.92 -3.77 9.26
C ARG A 25 0.02 -4.74 9.98
N LEU A 26 -0.11 -4.85 11.31
CA LEU A 26 0.69 -5.76 12.13
C LEU A 26 0.38 -7.21 11.78
N GLN A 27 -0.90 -7.56 11.69
CA GLN A 27 -1.32 -8.91 11.30
C GLN A 27 -0.85 -9.27 9.90
N LEU A 28 -0.96 -8.35 8.93
CA LEU A 28 -0.42 -8.58 7.58
C LEU A 28 1.10 -8.79 7.61
N SER A 29 1.82 -8.04 8.44
CA SER A 29 3.27 -8.21 8.61
C SER A 29 3.62 -9.57 9.22
N GLN A 30 2.83 -10.03 10.19
CA GLN A 30 2.96 -11.38 10.77
C GLN A 30 2.68 -12.48 9.74
N TYR A 31 1.65 -12.31 8.91
CA TYR A 31 1.32 -13.24 7.82
C TYR A 31 2.50 -13.37 6.84
N ARG A 32 3.03 -12.24 6.36
CA ARG A 32 4.18 -12.21 5.44
C ARG A 32 5.44 -12.82 6.06
N ALA A 33 5.60 -12.71 7.38
CA ALA A 33 6.70 -13.33 8.12
C ALA A 33 6.47 -14.83 8.45
N GLY A 34 5.35 -15.43 8.02
CA GLY A 34 5.01 -16.83 8.30
C GLY A 34 4.62 -17.11 9.75
N ARG A 35 4.27 -16.07 10.53
CA ARG A 35 3.88 -16.19 11.95
C ARG A 35 2.39 -16.45 12.15
N THR A 36 1.58 -16.30 11.11
CA THR A 36 0.14 -16.58 11.09
C THR A 36 -0.28 -16.93 9.66
N ASP A 37 -1.36 -17.70 9.51
CA ASP A 37 -1.99 -17.98 8.22
C ASP A 37 -3.20 -17.06 7.94
N SER A 38 -3.54 -16.16 8.87
CA SER A 38 -4.71 -15.30 8.75
C SER A 38 -4.37 -13.93 8.19
N VAL A 39 -5.10 -13.51 7.15
CA VAL A 39 -5.02 -12.18 6.52
C VAL A 39 -6.27 -11.38 6.89
N PRO A 40 -6.15 -10.08 7.24
CA PRO A 40 -7.32 -9.25 7.51
C PRO A 40 -8.26 -9.15 6.31
N GLN A 41 -9.57 -9.22 6.53
CA GLN A 41 -10.57 -9.13 5.44
C GLN A 41 -10.42 -7.85 4.60
N LYS A 42 -10.05 -6.73 5.22
CA LYS A 42 -9.81 -5.46 4.51
C LYS A 42 -8.63 -5.54 3.54
N VAL A 43 -7.58 -6.30 3.89
CA VAL A 43 -6.42 -6.53 3.02
C VAL A 43 -6.84 -7.31 1.77
N GLU A 44 -7.65 -8.36 1.92
CA GLU A 44 -8.16 -9.12 0.76
C GLU A 44 -9.01 -8.25 -0.16
N LYS A 45 -9.87 -7.39 0.41
CA LYS A 45 -10.68 -6.45 -0.38
C LYS A 45 -9.82 -5.45 -1.15
N LEU A 46 -8.78 -4.90 -0.52
CA LEU A 46 -7.82 -4.01 -1.17
C LEU A 46 -7.07 -4.74 -2.29
N GLN A 47 -6.67 -5.99 -2.08
CA GLN A 47 -6.04 -6.79 -3.14
C GLN A 47 -6.99 -6.96 -4.33
N ARG A 48 -8.25 -7.32 -4.09
CA ARG A 48 -9.27 -7.42 -5.17
C ARG A 48 -9.48 -6.08 -5.87
N TRP A 49 -9.42 -4.96 -5.15
CA TRP A 49 -9.50 -3.64 -5.75
C TRP A 49 -8.29 -3.35 -6.65
N ILE A 50 -7.07 -3.69 -6.22
CA ILE A 50 -5.85 -3.57 -7.02
C ILE A 50 -5.99 -4.38 -8.32
N ASP A 51 -6.43 -5.64 -8.21
CA ASP A 51 -6.59 -6.53 -9.35
C ASP A 51 -7.63 -6.00 -10.36
N LYS A 52 -8.78 -5.52 -9.87
CA LYS A 52 -9.86 -4.95 -10.70
C LYS A 52 -9.49 -3.62 -11.35
N SER A 53 -8.86 -2.72 -10.59
CA SER A 53 -8.45 -1.40 -11.08
C SER A 53 -7.20 -1.45 -11.95
N ARG A 54 -6.49 -2.60 -11.96
CA ARG A 54 -5.16 -2.75 -12.56
C ARG A 54 -4.19 -1.69 -12.02
N TRP A 55 -4.37 -1.29 -10.77
CA TRP A 55 -3.53 -0.29 -10.13
C TRP A 55 -2.09 -0.80 -10.08
N LYS A 56 -1.16 0.06 -10.50
CA LYS A 56 0.27 -0.20 -10.41
C LYS A 56 0.86 0.75 -9.39
N SER A 57 1.64 0.22 -8.46
CA SER A 57 2.34 1.06 -7.52
C SER A 57 3.33 1.97 -8.26
N PRO A 58 3.33 3.29 -7.96
CA PRO A 58 4.45 4.14 -8.36
C PRO A 58 5.71 3.72 -7.60
N GLU A 59 6.86 4.20 -8.08
CA GLU A 59 8.11 4.10 -7.33
C GLU A 59 7.99 4.92 -6.04
N LEU A 60 8.39 4.32 -4.92
CA LEU A 60 8.37 4.93 -3.61
C LEU A 60 9.79 5.07 -3.08
N LYS A 61 10.10 6.21 -2.45
CA LYS A 61 11.35 6.39 -1.71
C LYS A 61 11.10 7.11 -0.40
N ILE A 62 12.08 7.02 0.50
CA ILE A 62 12.09 7.77 1.76
C ILE A 62 13.03 8.98 1.57
N SER A 63 12.55 10.18 1.90
CA SER A 63 13.36 11.40 1.89
C SER A 63 14.36 11.43 3.05
N GLN A 64 15.29 12.40 3.04
CA GLN A 64 16.20 12.60 4.17
C GLN A 64 15.43 12.93 5.48
N ASP A 65 14.28 13.59 5.36
CA ASP A 65 13.38 13.93 6.46
C ASP A 65 12.44 12.78 6.87
N ARG A 66 12.70 11.56 6.39
CA ARG A 66 11.89 10.35 6.66
C ARG A 66 10.44 10.43 6.17
N GLU A 67 10.16 11.27 5.18
CA GLU A 67 8.87 11.30 4.50
C GLU A 67 8.84 10.28 3.36
N VAL A 68 7.70 9.62 3.15
CA VAL A 68 7.49 8.78 1.96
C VAL A 68 7.14 9.68 0.78
N LEU A 69 7.85 9.48 -0.33
CA LEU A 69 7.64 10.18 -1.60
C LEU A 69 7.24 9.17 -2.68
N TRP A 70 6.46 9.62 -3.66
CA TRP A 70 6.09 8.85 -4.85
C TRP A 70 6.65 9.51 -6.12
N PHE A 71 7.02 8.71 -7.11
CA PHE A 71 7.46 9.23 -8.40
C PHE A 71 6.28 9.57 -9.29
N ASP A 72 6.12 10.86 -9.61
CA ASP A 72 5.14 11.36 -10.56
C ASP A 72 5.68 11.22 -11.98
N LEU A 73 5.10 10.30 -12.75
CA LEU A 73 5.48 10.03 -14.13
C LEU A 73 5.21 11.22 -15.06
N GLU A 74 4.19 12.04 -14.78
CA GLU A 74 3.85 13.19 -15.62
C GLU A 74 4.86 14.32 -15.41
N LYS A 75 5.25 14.56 -14.16
CA LYS A 75 6.19 15.63 -13.80
C LYS A 75 7.65 15.19 -13.75
N GLN A 76 7.93 13.89 -13.86
CA GLN A 76 9.26 13.29 -13.77
C GLN A 76 10.01 13.66 -12.47
N ILE A 77 9.28 13.79 -11.36
CA ILE A 77 9.83 14.17 -10.05
C ILE A 77 9.21 13.35 -8.92
N PHE A 78 9.96 13.22 -7.82
CA PHE A 78 9.40 12.69 -6.58
C PHE A 78 8.60 13.76 -5.85
N GLN A 79 7.38 13.40 -5.43
CA GLN A 79 6.48 14.28 -4.69
C GLN A 79 6.04 13.66 -3.37
N PRO A 80 5.68 14.48 -2.37
CA PRO A 80 5.03 14.01 -1.16
C PRO A 80 3.75 13.22 -1.46
N LEU A 81 3.45 12.19 -0.66
CA LEU A 81 2.22 11.40 -0.79
C LEU A 81 0.96 12.25 -0.82
N LYS A 82 0.93 13.36 -0.06
CA LYS A 82 -0.20 14.30 0.00
C LYS A 82 -0.61 14.91 -1.34
N ASN A 83 0.28 14.89 -2.34
CA ASN A 83 0.01 15.40 -3.68
C ASN A 83 -0.56 14.32 -4.62
N HIS A 84 -0.63 13.07 -4.20
CA HIS A 84 -1.14 11.98 -5.02
C HIS A 84 -2.68 11.97 -5.02
N PRO A 85 -3.35 11.67 -6.15
CA PRO A 85 -4.82 11.63 -6.22
C PRO A 85 -5.50 10.65 -5.26
N LEU A 86 -4.79 9.59 -4.85
CA LEU A 86 -5.30 8.59 -3.88
C LEU A 86 -5.03 8.97 -2.41
N TYR A 87 -4.40 10.11 -2.12
CA TYR A 87 -4.09 10.48 -0.74
C TYR A 87 -5.36 10.68 0.09
N LYS A 88 -5.53 9.84 1.12
CA LYS A 88 -6.71 9.78 1.99
C LYS A 88 -8.04 9.59 1.24
N GLN A 89 -7.98 9.11 0.00
CA GLN A 89 -9.17 8.85 -0.79
C GLN A 89 -9.92 7.64 -0.22
N ARG A 90 -11.25 7.71 -0.19
CA ARG A 90 -12.08 6.55 0.12
C ARG A 90 -12.30 5.74 -1.15
N VAL A 91 -11.68 4.57 -1.22
CA VAL A 91 -12.03 3.55 -2.21
C VAL A 91 -13.12 2.66 -1.62
N TYR A 92 -14.17 2.39 -2.40
CA TYR A 92 -15.22 1.46 -1.98
C TYR A 92 -14.69 0.03 -2.17
N ILE A 93 -14.46 -0.66 -1.05
CA ILE A 93 -13.84 -2.00 -0.94
C ILE A 93 -14.76 -3.05 -0.31
#